data_AF-A0A7Y5E9E9-F1
#
_entry.id   AF-A0A7Y5E9E9-F1
#
_cell.length_a   1.000
_cell.length_b   1.000
_cell.length_c   1.000
_cell.angle_alpha   90.00
_cell.angle_beta   90.00
_cell.angle_gamma   90.00
#
_symmetry.space_group_name_H-M   'P 1'
#
loop_
_entity.id
_entity.type
_entity.pdbx_description
1 polymer ?
#
loop_
_entity_poly.entity_id
_entity_poly.type
_entity_poly.pdbx_seq_one_letter_code
_entity_poly.pdbx_strand_id
1 'polypeptide(L)'
;MDAARFDSTVQSFTKNWEFELLIRHYEQHAENTEKHLEFCVLLADLGLLENLHLFICKVGLYSLKKLASDPNSKYAKSGNAKILLEIYESEILPTFEHQPGRATGIDHELLCLSRYKDTTVLENYILSKKDDIFQIDQNPKTLMYLTYALNQLWSKTKESHTSKITLSNFSNFKNLSAIRRAYITKNVCLRIITCEESIAFPQLGHNDLQKLLGIIAAQKSRYRGAERAYDLVSDIVRKQLAKPTTSKNLGWNIKPRVAVCMSGIYRCGNLAVESIFENIIKPLEADVFFHSWTEMQDWPGLGGAGDEWVIRTFNKEILSKCPPTIRSKKQFKSKFPKSFEKLDTASLSEFKVEKLPPEIKFTKVLLDNDATVFSENGIDINNFLSLDSPNQAKMIYGIYKAHELAVEHEKQNGFRYDYIIRCRPDVFLKNKLTFDLLEDLKSHDVAMEFSKEWGPQDQFWYAQRAPALTMASLWSASLDSNSLSPFPLIPSMRAHNLILGWMTDNHLQPVNTPIKRDMNLVNSQATPPDFSAALIEDFTNEAKDLSQSQATLDFFAALKGFNKK
;
A
#
# COMPACT_ATOMS: atom_id res chain seq x y z
N MET A 1 40.32 15.55 15.87
CA MET A 1 39.51 14.74 14.92
C MET A 1 40.46 14.33 13.81
N ASP A 2 40.56 13.04 13.48
CA ASP A 2 41.38 12.63 12.33
C ASP A 2 40.70 13.02 11.00
N ALA A 3 41.50 13.10 9.93
CA ALA A 3 41.02 13.55 8.61
C ALA A 3 39.96 12.61 8.01
N ALA A 4 40.04 11.30 8.27
CA ALA A 4 39.09 10.33 7.75
C ALA A 4 37.69 10.49 8.37
N ARG A 5 37.64 10.74 9.68
CA ARG A 5 36.39 11.02 10.40
C ARG A 5 35.77 12.36 9.97
N PHE A 6 36.60 13.36 9.70
CA PHE A 6 36.15 14.63 9.13
C PHE A 6 35.49 14.42 7.76
N ASP A 7 36.19 13.77 6.83
CA ASP A 7 35.70 13.53 5.46
C ASP A 7 34.42 12.67 5.46
N SER A 8 34.32 11.66 6.33
CA SER A 8 33.11 10.85 6.51
C SER A 8 31.92 11.69 6.99
N THR A 9 32.14 12.60 7.94
CA THR A 9 31.10 13.49 8.48
C THR A 9 30.63 14.50 7.44
N VAL A 10 31.57 15.11 6.70
CA VAL A 10 31.30 15.98 5.55
C VAL A 10 30.47 15.25 4.50
N GLN A 11 30.84 14.01 4.17
CA GLN A 11 30.09 13.20 3.21
C GLN A 11 28.67 12.90 3.69
N SER A 12 28.49 12.60 4.97
CA SER A 12 27.19 12.37 5.58
C SER A 12 26.29 13.60 5.48
N PHE A 13 26.75 14.76 5.98
CA PHE A 13 25.97 16.00 5.93
C PHE A 13 25.65 16.42 4.50
N THR A 14 26.61 16.26 3.58
CA THR A 14 26.40 16.53 2.15
C THR A 14 25.34 15.60 1.54
N LYS A 15 25.39 14.29 1.83
CA LYS A 15 24.40 13.31 1.35
C LYS A 15 23.00 13.59 1.90
N ASN A 16 22.89 14.07 3.13
CA ASN A 16 21.61 14.36 3.79
C ASN A 16 21.07 15.77 3.53
N TRP A 17 21.80 16.62 2.77
CA TRP A 17 21.48 18.05 2.57
C TRP A 17 21.44 18.88 3.86
N GLU A 18 22.26 18.50 4.84
CA GLU A 18 22.37 19.16 6.15
C GLU A 18 23.43 20.28 6.10
N PHE A 19 23.25 21.23 5.17
CA PHE A 19 24.25 22.27 4.85
C PHE A 19 24.62 23.16 6.04
N GLU A 20 23.69 23.45 6.95
CA GLU A 20 23.96 24.26 8.13
C GLU A 20 24.89 23.52 9.11
N LEU A 21 24.69 22.20 9.27
CA LEU A 21 25.59 21.35 10.04
C LEU A 21 26.94 21.20 9.34
N LEU A 22 26.94 21.08 8.01
CA LEU A 22 28.15 21.02 7.20
C LEU A 22 29.02 22.27 7.39
N ILE A 23 28.43 23.46 7.31
CA ILE A 23 29.14 24.73 7.50
C ILE A 23 29.72 24.80 8.91
N ARG A 24 28.92 24.57 9.96
CA ARG A 24 29.39 24.58 11.35
C ARG A 24 30.53 23.58 11.58
N HIS A 25 30.44 22.41 10.95
CA HIS A 25 31.48 21.40 11.06
C HIS A 25 32.81 21.86 10.43
N TYR A 26 32.76 22.50 9.26
CA TYR A 26 33.93 23.12 8.67
C TYR A 26 34.46 24.27 9.53
N GLU A 27 33.61 25.17 10.05
CA GLU A 27 34.03 26.29 10.90
C GLU A 27 34.80 25.82 12.16
N GLN A 28 34.37 24.72 12.76
CA GLN A 28 34.97 24.18 13.98
C GLN A 28 36.27 23.40 13.76
N HIS A 29 36.46 22.84 12.57
CA HIS A 29 37.49 21.82 12.38
C HIS A 29 38.42 22.06 11.19
N ALA A 30 38.07 22.90 10.21
CA ALA A 30 38.87 23.09 9.00
C ALA A 30 40.31 23.53 9.28
N GLU A 31 40.52 24.31 10.34
CA GLU A 31 41.85 24.76 10.76
C GLU A 31 42.72 23.59 11.23
N ASN A 32 42.15 22.74 12.10
CA ASN A 32 42.84 21.59 12.68
C ASN A 32 43.00 20.40 11.72
N THR A 33 42.28 20.40 10.59
CA THR A 33 42.31 19.32 9.59
C THR A 33 42.93 19.74 8.25
N GLU A 34 43.50 20.96 8.17
CA GLU A 34 44.11 21.52 6.96
C GLU A 34 43.12 21.66 5.78
N LYS A 35 41.82 21.81 6.05
CA LYS A 35 40.74 21.88 5.04
C LYS A 35 40.31 23.29 4.66
N HIS A 36 41.18 24.28 4.84
CA HIS A 36 40.89 25.70 4.58
C HIS A 36 40.40 25.98 3.15
N LEU A 37 41.06 25.41 2.14
CA LEU A 37 40.71 25.62 0.73
C LEU A 37 39.38 24.96 0.38
N GLU A 38 39.11 23.76 0.91
CA GLU A 38 37.82 23.08 0.78
C GLU A 38 36.69 23.94 1.32
N PHE A 39 36.91 24.56 2.49
CA PHE A 39 35.88 25.39 3.09
C PHE A 39 35.62 26.66 2.29
N CYS A 40 36.67 27.32 1.78
CA CYS A 40 36.53 28.48 0.90
C CYS A 40 35.67 28.14 -0.34
N VAL A 41 35.98 27.02 -0.99
CA VAL A 41 35.24 26.56 -2.17
C VAL A 41 33.80 26.18 -1.81
N LEU A 42 33.57 25.55 -0.65
CA LEU A 42 32.22 25.25 -0.18
C LEU A 42 31.40 26.53 0.02
N LEU A 43 31.92 27.52 0.75
CA LEU A 43 31.20 28.78 1.00
C LEU A 43 30.87 29.51 -0.31
N ALA A 44 31.81 29.53 -1.26
CA ALA A 44 31.58 30.06 -2.60
C ALA A 44 30.52 29.24 -3.38
N ASP A 45 30.56 27.92 -3.30
CA ASP A 45 29.56 27.05 -3.95
C ASP A 45 28.16 27.27 -3.38
N LEU A 46 28.04 27.50 -2.07
CA LEU A 46 26.77 27.80 -1.41
C LEU A 46 26.36 29.28 -1.53
N GLY A 47 27.18 30.13 -2.16
CA GLY A 47 26.92 31.57 -2.28
C GLY A 47 26.92 32.30 -0.93
N LEU A 48 27.70 31.85 0.04
CA LEU A 48 27.81 32.46 1.37
C LEU A 48 29.02 33.41 1.42
N LEU A 49 28.98 34.46 0.60
CA LEU A 49 30.14 35.33 0.37
C LEU A 49 30.53 36.17 1.59
N GLU A 50 29.58 36.51 2.45
CA GLU A 50 29.88 37.18 3.73
C GLU A 50 30.69 36.26 4.66
N ASN A 51 30.27 35.01 4.82
CA ASN A 51 31.02 34.01 5.59
C ASN A 51 32.39 33.74 4.97
N LEU A 52 32.49 33.70 3.63
CA LEU A 52 33.75 33.56 2.92
C LEU A 52 34.69 34.73 3.22
N HIS A 53 34.19 35.96 3.16
CA HIS A 53 34.95 37.17 3.48
C HIS A 53 35.46 37.12 4.93
N LEU A 54 34.59 36.85 5.90
CA LEU A 54 34.97 36.73 7.31
C LEU A 54 36.03 35.64 7.53
N PHE A 55 35.88 34.49 6.87
CA PHE A 55 36.85 33.40 6.98
C PHE A 55 38.20 33.76 6.37
N ILE A 56 38.24 34.38 5.19
CA ILE A 56 39.48 34.82 4.54
C ILE A 56 40.17 35.91 5.37
N CYS A 57 39.42 36.87 5.93
CA CYS A 57 39.97 37.88 6.83
C CYS A 57 40.58 37.25 8.09
N LYS A 58 39.95 36.22 8.65
CA LYS A 58 40.48 35.48 9.82
C LYS A 58 41.78 34.73 9.50
N VAL A 59 41.82 34.00 8.38
CA VAL A 59 42.96 33.10 8.04
C VAL A 59 44.10 33.84 7.32
N GLY A 60 43.76 34.90 6.59
CA GLY A 60 44.66 35.68 5.76
C GLY A 60 44.67 35.22 4.29
N LEU A 61 44.35 36.14 3.38
CA LEU A 61 44.33 35.91 1.93
C LEU A 61 45.68 35.41 1.39
N TYR A 62 46.79 36.00 1.84
CA TYR A 62 48.13 35.60 1.42
C TYR A 62 48.43 34.13 1.79
N SER A 63 48.09 33.73 3.02
CA SER A 63 48.25 32.36 3.51
C SER A 63 47.47 31.38 2.65
N LEU A 64 46.21 31.70 2.33
CA LEU A 64 45.36 30.86 1.48
C LEU A 64 45.87 30.77 0.04
N LYS A 65 46.36 31.87 -0.55
CA LYS A 65 46.97 31.85 -1.90
C LYS A 65 48.25 31.01 -1.94
N LYS A 66 49.06 31.07 -0.88
CA LYS A 66 50.25 30.22 -0.73
C LYS A 66 49.85 28.74 -0.67
N LEU A 67 48.86 28.39 0.15
CA LEU A 67 48.31 27.02 0.23
C LEU A 67 47.76 26.54 -1.13
N ALA A 68 47.00 27.39 -1.83
CA ALA A 68 46.42 27.04 -3.13
C ALA A 68 47.46 26.87 -4.24
N SER A 69 48.63 27.48 -4.09
CA SER A 69 49.74 27.40 -5.05
C SER A 69 50.77 26.33 -4.68
N ASP A 70 50.59 25.61 -3.57
CA ASP A 70 51.48 24.53 -3.17
C ASP A 70 51.34 23.33 -4.12
N PRO A 71 52.40 22.94 -4.85
CA PRO A 71 52.36 21.78 -5.75
C PRO A 71 52.09 20.46 -5.00
N ASN A 72 52.30 20.41 -3.69
CA ASN A 72 52.05 19.24 -2.85
C ASN A 72 50.65 19.26 -2.18
N SER A 73 49.80 20.23 -2.53
CA SER A 73 48.44 20.32 -1.98
C SER A 73 47.66 19.02 -2.20
N LYS A 74 47.19 18.41 -1.10
CA LYS A 74 46.34 17.21 -1.12
C LYS A 74 44.91 17.49 -1.59
N TYR A 75 44.53 18.76 -1.71
CA TYR A 75 43.20 19.15 -2.18
C TYR A 75 43.10 19.05 -3.70
N ALA A 76 42.30 18.10 -4.19
CA ALA A 76 42.12 17.80 -5.60
C ALA A 76 41.57 18.97 -6.45
N LYS A 77 41.04 20.03 -5.84
CA LYS A 77 40.54 21.23 -6.54
C LYS A 77 41.30 22.51 -6.16
N SER A 78 42.58 22.40 -5.83
CA SER A 78 43.45 23.55 -5.53
C SER A 78 43.42 24.61 -6.64
N GLY A 79 43.36 24.21 -7.91
CA GLY A 79 43.20 25.13 -9.05
C GLY A 79 41.93 25.98 -8.98
N ASN A 80 40.78 25.38 -8.60
CA ASN A 80 39.53 26.12 -8.44
C ASN A 80 39.61 27.08 -7.24
N ALA A 81 40.25 26.65 -6.15
CA ALA A 81 40.48 27.52 -4.99
C ALA A 81 41.37 28.71 -5.35
N LYS A 82 42.41 28.50 -6.17
CA LYS A 82 43.27 29.59 -6.66
C LYS A 82 42.48 30.62 -7.44
N ILE A 83 41.69 30.17 -8.42
CA ILE A 83 40.81 31.05 -9.23
C ILE A 83 39.81 31.80 -8.33
N LEU A 84 39.21 31.12 -7.36
CA LEU A 84 38.30 31.74 -6.39
C LEU A 84 38.99 32.84 -5.58
N LEU A 85 40.22 32.62 -5.11
CA LEU A 85 40.96 33.61 -4.33
C LEU A 85 41.38 34.83 -5.18
N GLU A 86 41.65 34.64 -6.47
CA GLU A 86 41.90 35.74 -7.42
C GLU A 86 40.62 36.55 -7.67
N ILE A 87 39.47 35.90 -7.87
CA ILE A 87 38.16 36.56 -7.95
C ILE A 87 37.85 37.31 -6.65
N TYR A 88 38.14 36.69 -5.50
CA TYR A 88 37.93 37.31 -4.20
C TYR A 88 38.74 38.61 -4.07
N GLU A 89 40.03 38.57 -4.34
CA GLU A 89 40.93 39.72 -4.24
C GLU A 89 40.54 40.87 -5.19
N SER A 90 40.11 40.54 -6.40
CA SER A 90 39.87 41.53 -7.46
C SER A 90 38.43 42.07 -7.53
N GLU A 91 37.44 41.32 -7.03
CA GLU A 91 36.02 41.65 -7.16
C GLU A 91 35.29 41.68 -5.81
N ILE A 92 35.39 40.61 -5.01
CA ILE A 92 34.63 40.48 -3.76
C ILE A 92 35.16 41.43 -2.69
N LEU A 93 36.46 41.39 -2.41
CA LEU A 93 37.10 42.19 -1.37
C LEU A 93 36.87 43.69 -1.57
N PRO A 94 37.13 44.29 -2.76
CA PRO A 94 36.83 45.71 -2.97
C PRO A 94 35.36 46.03 -2.75
N THR A 95 34.46 45.17 -3.23
CA THR A 95 33.02 45.38 -3.06
C THR A 95 32.64 45.38 -1.58
N PHE A 96 33.21 44.48 -0.77
CA PHE A 96 32.97 44.39 0.67
C PHE A 96 33.54 45.58 1.45
N GLU A 97 34.69 46.10 1.00
CA GLU A 97 35.39 47.25 1.57
C GLU A 97 34.93 48.61 1.01
N HIS A 98 33.91 48.64 0.15
CA HIS A 98 33.42 49.86 -0.53
C HIS A 98 34.47 50.57 -1.38
N GLN A 99 35.37 49.80 -2.00
CA GLN A 99 36.39 50.27 -2.93
C GLN A 99 36.00 49.93 -4.39
N PRO A 100 36.56 50.63 -5.40
CA PRO A 100 36.35 50.29 -6.80
C PRO A 100 36.85 48.86 -7.11
N GLY A 101 35.93 47.97 -7.48
CA GLY A 101 36.22 46.59 -7.86
C GLY A 101 36.35 46.39 -9.38
N ARG A 102 36.83 45.21 -9.80
CA ARG A 102 36.96 44.84 -11.23
C ARG A 102 35.75 44.12 -11.83
N ALA A 103 34.73 43.79 -11.02
CA ALA A 103 33.51 43.18 -11.53
C ALA A 103 32.82 44.15 -12.49
N THR A 104 32.30 43.65 -13.61
CA THR A 104 31.59 44.44 -14.62
C THR A 104 30.28 43.76 -15.01
N GLY A 105 29.35 44.54 -15.58
CA GLY A 105 28.07 44.03 -16.08
C GLY A 105 27.26 43.28 -15.02
N ILE A 106 26.73 42.11 -15.38
CA ILE A 106 25.84 41.31 -14.54
C ILE A 106 26.49 40.89 -13.21
N ASP A 107 27.78 40.58 -13.25
CA ASP A 107 28.53 40.16 -12.06
C ASP A 107 28.63 41.29 -11.03
N HIS A 108 28.89 42.51 -11.49
CA HIS A 108 28.94 43.72 -10.65
C HIS A 108 27.58 43.99 -10.01
N GLU A 109 26.52 44.02 -10.81
CA GLU A 109 25.17 44.33 -10.33
C GLU A 109 24.68 43.27 -9.33
N LEU A 110 24.84 41.97 -9.63
CA LEU A 110 24.47 40.91 -8.69
C LEU A 110 25.23 41.05 -7.37
N LEU A 111 26.55 41.30 -7.41
CA LEU A 111 27.36 41.38 -6.20
C LEU A 111 27.05 42.65 -5.37
N CYS A 112 26.93 43.81 -6.02
CA CYS A 112 26.66 45.08 -5.36
C CYS A 112 25.23 45.17 -4.83
N LEU A 113 24.22 44.86 -5.65
CA LEU A 113 22.81 44.93 -5.26
C LEU A 113 22.47 43.96 -4.12
N SER A 114 23.17 42.82 -4.04
CA SER A 114 23.05 41.86 -2.93
C SER A 114 23.42 42.41 -1.56
N ARG A 115 24.20 43.49 -1.49
CA ARG A 115 24.59 44.13 -0.22
C ARG A 115 23.61 45.21 0.23
N TYR A 116 22.70 45.65 -0.64
CA TYR A 116 21.74 46.69 -0.26
C TYR A 116 20.74 46.18 0.78
N LYS A 117 20.35 47.07 1.70
CA LYS A 117 19.35 46.74 2.71
C LYS A 117 18.00 46.43 2.07
N ASP A 118 17.60 47.26 1.10
CA ASP A 118 16.39 47.09 0.30
C ASP A 118 16.59 46.04 -0.80
N THR A 119 15.99 44.87 -0.59
CA THR A 119 16.04 43.75 -1.55
C THR A 119 15.15 43.92 -2.77
N THR A 120 14.23 44.89 -2.77
CA THR A 120 13.29 45.12 -3.88
C THR A 120 14.04 45.49 -5.15
N VAL A 121 15.12 46.28 -5.02
CA VAL A 121 15.97 46.67 -6.14
C VAL A 121 16.66 45.46 -6.77
N LEU A 122 17.18 44.56 -5.94
CA LEU A 122 17.83 43.32 -6.38
C LEU A 122 16.83 42.38 -7.06
N GLU A 123 15.65 42.22 -6.49
CA GLU A 123 14.59 41.38 -7.07
C GLU A 123 14.16 41.92 -8.44
N ASN A 124 13.87 43.22 -8.54
CA ASN A 124 13.52 43.87 -9.80
C ASN A 124 14.62 43.73 -10.86
N TYR A 125 15.89 43.86 -10.44
CA TYR A 125 17.02 43.65 -11.33
C TYR A 125 17.01 42.22 -11.90
N ILE A 126 16.93 41.19 -11.05
CA ILE A 126 16.91 39.78 -11.47
C ILE A 126 15.72 39.50 -12.40
N LEU A 127 14.54 40.03 -12.10
CA LEU A 127 13.36 39.85 -12.93
C LEU A 127 13.52 40.51 -14.30
N SER A 128 14.06 41.73 -14.36
CA SER A 128 14.26 42.48 -15.61
C SER A 128 15.38 41.90 -16.49
N LYS A 129 16.35 41.20 -15.88
CA LYS A 129 17.53 40.62 -16.54
C LYS A 129 17.51 39.09 -16.60
N LYS A 130 16.33 38.47 -16.42
CA LYS A 130 16.22 37.01 -16.32
C LYS A 130 16.84 36.27 -17.51
N ASP A 131 16.63 36.75 -18.74
CA ASP A 131 17.09 36.04 -19.94
C ASP A 131 18.61 36.14 -20.10
N ASP A 132 19.23 37.17 -19.49
CA ASP A 132 20.68 37.35 -19.44
C ASP A 132 21.32 36.57 -18.28
N ILE A 133 20.64 36.49 -17.14
CA ILE A 133 21.15 35.84 -15.91
C ILE A 133 21.04 34.30 -16.01
N PHE A 134 19.97 33.80 -16.60
CA PHE A 134 19.60 32.38 -16.61
C PHE A 134 19.93 31.66 -17.94
N GLN A 135 21.02 32.08 -18.60
CA GLN A 135 21.48 31.46 -19.85
C GLN A 135 22.04 30.05 -19.64
N ILE A 136 21.95 29.22 -20.69
CA ILE A 136 22.31 27.79 -20.62
C ILE A 136 23.79 27.56 -20.26
N ASP A 137 24.67 28.40 -20.80
CA ASP A 137 26.12 28.26 -20.62
C ASP A 137 26.67 29.32 -19.66
N GLN A 138 25.86 29.77 -18.69
CA GLN A 138 26.29 30.77 -17.72
C GLN A 138 27.57 30.34 -17.00
N ASN A 139 28.52 31.27 -16.86
CA ASN A 139 29.80 30.97 -16.27
C ASN A 139 29.67 30.67 -14.75
N PRO A 140 30.54 29.82 -14.16
CA PRO A 140 30.46 29.45 -12.73
C PRO A 140 30.55 30.61 -11.74
N LYS A 141 31.23 31.71 -12.12
CA LYS A 141 31.39 32.93 -11.30
C LYS A 141 30.09 33.71 -11.21
N THR A 142 29.41 33.95 -12.32
CA THR A 142 28.08 34.58 -12.31
C THR A 142 27.09 33.72 -11.54
N LEU A 143 27.14 32.38 -11.68
CA LEU A 143 26.29 31.49 -10.90
C LEU A 143 26.58 31.55 -9.39
N MET A 144 27.82 31.84 -8.99
CA MET A 144 28.18 32.09 -7.58
C MET A 144 27.52 33.38 -7.08
N TYR A 145 27.64 34.48 -7.83
CA TYR A 145 27.01 35.75 -7.48
C TYR A 145 25.48 35.67 -7.51
N LEU A 146 24.90 34.93 -8.45
CA LEU A 146 23.47 34.65 -8.46
C LEU A 146 23.04 33.87 -7.22
N THR A 147 23.81 32.84 -6.81
CA THR A 147 23.49 32.09 -5.59
C THR A 147 23.56 32.98 -4.35
N TYR A 148 24.54 33.89 -4.29
CA TYR A 148 24.63 34.89 -3.23
C TYR A 148 23.42 35.84 -3.22
N ALA A 149 23.04 36.38 -4.38
CA ALA A 149 21.86 37.23 -4.52
C ALA A 149 20.58 36.52 -4.08
N LEU A 150 20.40 35.27 -4.50
CA LEU A 150 19.26 34.46 -4.10
C LEU A 150 19.24 34.22 -2.58
N ASN A 151 20.40 33.95 -1.95
CA ASN A 151 20.47 33.83 -0.49
C ASN A 151 20.03 35.11 0.22
N GLN A 152 20.45 36.28 -0.27
CA GLN A 152 20.07 37.57 0.31
C GLN A 152 18.56 37.81 0.21
N LEU A 153 17.97 37.50 -0.95
CA LEU A 153 16.52 37.55 -1.14
C LEU A 153 15.80 36.58 -0.20
N TRP A 154 16.19 35.30 -0.19
CA TRP A 154 15.57 34.27 0.65
C TRP A 154 15.71 34.52 2.15
N SER A 155 16.71 35.27 2.58
CA SER A 155 16.88 35.64 4.00
C SER A 155 15.87 36.69 4.46
N LYS A 156 15.37 37.53 3.54
CA LYS A 156 14.57 38.73 3.86
C LYS A 156 13.12 38.63 3.40
N THR A 157 12.83 37.88 2.34
CA THR A 157 11.48 37.71 1.83
C THR A 157 11.02 36.25 1.95
N LYS A 158 9.75 36.07 2.32
CA LYS A 158 9.07 34.77 2.26
C LYS A 158 8.48 34.50 0.87
N GLU A 159 8.39 35.51 0.02
CA GLU A 159 7.73 35.43 -1.27
C GLU A 159 8.48 34.58 -2.31
N SER A 160 7.71 34.00 -3.22
CA SER A 160 8.16 32.93 -4.10
C SER A 160 8.62 33.39 -5.49
N HIS A 161 8.59 34.68 -5.84
CA HIS A 161 8.80 35.13 -7.23
C HIS A 161 10.18 34.72 -7.75
N THR A 162 11.22 34.99 -6.97
CA THR A 162 12.60 34.60 -7.29
C THR A 162 12.84 33.09 -7.18
N SER A 163 12.13 32.38 -6.30
CA SER A 163 12.15 30.91 -6.27
C SER A 163 11.51 30.30 -7.53
N LYS A 164 10.40 30.87 -8.02
CA LYS A 164 9.69 30.43 -9.23
C LYS A 164 10.51 30.69 -10.49
N ILE A 165 11.15 31.85 -10.61
CA ILE A 165 12.01 32.15 -11.76
C ILE A 165 13.26 31.26 -11.75
N THR A 166 13.83 30.99 -10.58
CA THR A 166 14.95 30.06 -10.42
C THR A 166 14.55 28.65 -10.82
N LEU A 167 13.38 28.19 -10.37
CA LEU A 167 12.83 26.89 -10.70
C LEU A 167 12.56 26.73 -12.21
N SER A 168 11.94 27.73 -12.83
CA SER A 168 11.60 27.71 -14.24
C SER A 168 12.81 27.68 -15.16
N ASN A 169 13.96 28.14 -14.68
CA ASN A 169 15.21 28.18 -15.45
C ASN A 169 16.27 27.19 -14.93
N PHE A 170 15.93 26.34 -13.96
CA PHE A 170 16.91 25.49 -13.29
C PHE A 170 17.62 24.50 -14.24
N SER A 171 16.93 24.06 -15.29
CA SER A 171 17.46 23.22 -16.36
C SER A 171 18.55 23.90 -17.19
N ASN A 172 18.55 25.24 -17.25
CA ASN A 172 19.52 25.98 -18.04
C ASN A 172 20.90 25.95 -17.38
N PHE A 173 20.99 25.76 -16.07
CA PHE A 173 22.27 25.82 -15.39
C PHE A 173 23.14 24.56 -15.58
N LYS A 174 23.80 24.39 -16.73
CA LYS A 174 24.68 23.24 -17.00
C LYS A 174 25.94 23.23 -16.12
N ASN A 175 26.47 24.41 -15.79
CA ASN A 175 27.75 24.59 -15.12
C ASN A 175 27.67 24.63 -13.57
N LEU A 176 26.56 24.20 -12.96
CA LEU A 176 26.49 24.11 -11.49
C LEU A 176 27.28 22.92 -10.97
N SER A 177 28.08 23.16 -9.93
CA SER A 177 28.62 22.08 -9.12
C SER A 177 27.47 21.28 -8.49
N ALA A 178 27.68 19.97 -8.28
CA ALA A 178 26.65 19.11 -7.72
C ALA A 178 26.16 19.57 -6.34
N ILE A 179 27.06 20.13 -5.52
CA ILE A 179 26.72 20.63 -4.19
C ILE A 179 25.93 21.95 -4.26
N ARG A 180 26.28 22.87 -5.17
CA ARG A 180 25.50 24.09 -5.41
C ARG A 180 24.10 23.74 -5.93
N ARG A 181 23.99 22.78 -6.86
CA ARG A 181 22.70 22.29 -7.36
C ARG A 181 21.83 21.73 -6.22
N ALA A 182 22.39 20.89 -5.38
CA ALA A 182 21.71 20.35 -4.20
C ALA A 182 21.25 21.45 -3.23
N TYR A 183 22.11 22.43 -2.96
CA TYR A 183 21.81 23.56 -2.08
C TYR A 183 20.69 24.46 -2.61
N ILE A 184 20.75 24.88 -3.88
CA ILE A 184 19.68 25.67 -4.50
C ILE A 184 18.39 24.86 -4.52
N THR A 185 18.44 23.56 -4.84
CA THR A 185 17.26 22.68 -4.82
C THR A 185 16.62 22.66 -3.43
N LYS A 186 17.39 22.44 -2.36
CA LYS A 186 16.89 22.44 -0.97
C LYS A 186 16.20 23.77 -0.65
N ASN A 187 16.84 24.90 -0.95
CA ASN A 187 16.28 26.22 -0.66
C ASN A 187 15.00 26.49 -1.44
N VAL A 188 14.98 26.19 -2.74
CA VAL A 188 13.77 26.30 -3.56
C VAL A 188 12.65 25.41 -3.01
N CYS A 189 12.96 24.16 -2.60
CA CYS A 189 11.99 23.28 -1.96
C CYS A 189 11.41 23.91 -0.69
N LEU A 190 12.26 24.33 0.25
CA LEU A 190 11.82 24.90 1.52
C LEU A 190 10.92 26.12 1.32
N ARG A 191 11.27 27.01 0.39
CA ARG A 191 10.49 28.24 0.13
C ARG A 191 9.17 27.95 -0.56
N ILE A 192 9.15 27.03 -1.51
CA ILE A 192 7.93 26.61 -2.19
C ILE A 192 6.99 25.89 -1.22
N ILE A 193 7.54 25.06 -0.32
CA ILE A 193 6.79 24.36 0.75
C ILE A 193 6.17 25.34 1.74
N THR A 194 6.89 26.40 2.15
CA THR A 194 6.38 27.37 3.13
C THR A 194 5.28 28.29 2.60
N CYS A 195 5.00 28.26 1.30
CA CYS A 195 4.00 29.10 0.64
C CYS A 195 2.92 28.21 0.01
N GLU A 196 1.94 27.77 0.82
CA GLU A 196 0.90 26.80 0.43
C GLU A 196 0.15 27.19 -0.86
N GLU A 197 -0.04 28.49 -1.12
CA GLU A 197 -0.68 29.00 -2.35
C GLU A 197 0.13 28.77 -3.65
N SER A 198 1.42 28.47 -3.55
CA SER A 198 2.32 28.28 -4.70
C SER A 198 2.46 26.82 -5.14
N ILE A 199 1.98 25.88 -4.34
CA ILE A 199 1.85 24.47 -4.70
C ILE A 199 0.36 24.25 -4.87
N ALA A 200 -0.16 24.34 -6.10
CA ALA A 200 -1.51 23.88 -6.40
C ALA A 200 -1.40 22.80 -7.48
N PHE A 201 -2.11 21.68 -7.30
CA PHE A 201 -2.24 20.70 -8.37
C PHE A 201 -3.01 21.35 -9.54
N PRO A 202 -2.46 21.35 -10.76
CA PRO A 202 -3.01 22.17 -11.83
C PRO A 202 -4.25 21.48 -12.41
N GLN A 203 -5.31 22.25 -12.67
CA GLN A 203 -6.48 21.72 -13.38
C GLN A 203 -6.20 21.49 -14.88
N LEU A 204 -5.14 22.09 -15.45
CA LEU A 204 -4.60 21.84 -16.80
C LEU A 204 -3.20 22.48 -16.96
N GLY A 205 -2.25 21.75 -17.57
CA GLY A 205 -0.92 22.27 -17.99
C GLY A 205 0.26 22.00 -17.03
N HIS A 206 1.46 21.87 -17.61
CA HIS A 206 2.73 21.66 -16.89
C HIS A 206 2.97 22.74 -15.83
N ASN A 207 3.19 22.33 -14.57
CA ASN A 207 3.35 23.25 -13.44
C ASN A 207 4.75 23.22 -12.79
N ASP A 208 5.02 24.25 -11.98
CA ASP A 208 6.21 24.41 -11.15
C ASP A 208 6.44 23.20 -10.23
N LEU A 209 5.38 22.59 -9.70
CA LEU A 209 5.49 21.38 -8.88
C LEU A 209 6.11 20.19 -9.65
N GLN A 210 5.69 19.93 -10.88
CA GLN A 210 6.28 18.87 -11.72
C GLN A 210 7.76 19.16 -12.00
N LYS A 211 8.11 20.43 -12.30
CA LYS A 211 9.51 20.85 -12.48
C LYS A 211 10.33 20.60 -11.21
N LEU A 212 9.78 20.99 -10.05
CA LEU A 212 10.41 20.82 -8.75
C LEU A 212 10.65 19.34 -8.44
N LEU A 213 9.60 18.50 -8.54
CA LEU A 213 9.70 17.06 -8.34
C LEU A 213 10.69 16.42 -9.32
N GLY A 214 10.72 16.85 -10.58
CA GLY A 214 11.70 16.39 -11.57
C GLY A 214 13.14 16.73 -11.19
N ILE A 215 13.40 17.95 -10.72
CA ILE A 215 14.72 18.40 -10.26
C ILE A 215 15.18 17.63 -9.01
N ILE A 216 14.28 17.39 -8.07
CA ILE A 216 14.58 16.59 -6.87
C ILE A 216 14.83 15.13 -7.27
N ALA A 217 13.96 14.56 -8.10
CA ALA A 217 14.05 13.16 -8.55
C ALA A 217 15.39 12.86 -9.23
N ALA A 218 15.88 13.76 -10.08
CA ALA A 218 17.18 13.64 -10.75
C ALA A 218 18.37 13.55 -9.78
N GLN A 219 18.19 13.93 -8.51
CA GLN A 219 19.24 13.95 -7.48
C GLN A 219 19.12 12.82 -6.45
N LYS A 220 18.02 12.03 -6.46
CA LYS A 220 17.74 10.97 -5.47
C LYS A 220 18.79 9.85 -5.45
N SER A 221 19.34 9.50 -6.62
CA SER A 221 20.38 8.45 -6.71
C SER A 221 21.68 8.82 -5.98
N ARG A 222 21.92 10.12 -5.75
CA ARG A 222 23.16 10.63 -5.17
C ARG A 222 22.99 11.17 -3.74
N TYR A 223 21.80 11.67 -3.39
CA TYR A 223 21.56 12.38 -2.14
C TYR A 223 20.30 11.86 -1.42
N ARG A 224 20.47 11.39 -0.18
CA ARG A 224 19.35 11.03 0.73
C ARG A 224 18.50 12.25 1.10
N GLY A 225 19.10 13.44 1.15
CA GLY A 225 18.37 14.69 1.34
C GLY A 225 17.35 14.95 0.22
N ALA A 226 17.66 14.57 -1.03
CA ALA A 226 16.73 14.68 -2.15
C ALA A 226 15.54 13.73 -1.99
N GLU A 227 15.75 12.51 -1.49
CA GLU A 227 14.67 11.57 -1.19
C GLU A 227 13.70 12.15 -0.13
N ARG A 228 14.25 12.64 0.99
CA ARG A 228 13.43 13.29 2.05
C ARG A 228 12.66 14.50 1.52
N ALA A 229 13.29 15.33 0.70
CA ALA A 229 12.63 16.49 0.10
C ALA A 229 11.52 16.07 -0.88
N TYR A 230 11.74 15.01 -1.67
CA TYR A 230 10.75 14.47 -2.59
C TYR A 230 9.51 13.98 -1.83
N ASP A 231 9.72 13.25 -0.73
CA ASP A 231 8.63 12.74 0.11
C ASP A 231 7.84 13.88 0.75
N LEU A 232 8.54 14.88 1.31
CA LEU A 232 7.92 16.05 1.91
C LEU A 232 7.04 16.85 0.92
N VAL A 233 7.56 17.12 -0.29
CA VAL A 233 6.78 17.78 -1.34
C VAL A 233 5.62 16.90 -1.79
N SER A 234 5.83 15.59 -1.94
CA SER A 234 4.79 14.65 -2.33
C SER A 234 3.65 14.58 -1.31
N ASP A 235 3.95 14.65 -0.02
CA ASP A 235 2.94 14.62 1.05
C ASP A 235 2.04 15.86 1.04
N ILE A 236 2.60 17.04 0.74
CA ILE A 236 1.82 18.29 0.58
C ILE A 236 0.87 18.16 -0.61
N VAL A 237 1.37 17.65 -1.73
CA VAL A 237 0.58 17.44 -2.95
C VAL A 237 -0.51 16.40 -2.73
N ARG A 238 -0.22 15.30 -2.02
CA ARG A 238 -1.20 14.28 -1.66
C ARG A 238 -2.38 14.87 -0.88
N LYS A 239 -2.14 15.81 0.03
CA LYS A 239 -3.20 16.50 0.78
C LYS A 239 -4.10 17.35 -0.12
N GLN A 240 -3.57 17.94 -1.19
CA GLN A 240 -4.33 18.75 -2.16
C GLN A 240 -5.01 17.90 -3.24
N LEU A 241 -4.41 16.77 -3.59
CA LEU A 241 -4.95 15.76 -4.50
C LEU A 241 -5.98 14.84 -3.85
N ALA A 242 -6.11 14.91 -2.54
CA ALA A 242 -7.22 14.30 -1.85
C ALA A 242 -8.50 14.90 -2.46
N LYS A 243 -9.15 14.12 -3.34
CA LYS A 243 -10.61 14.19 -3.48
C LYS A 243 -11.20 14.19 -2.07
N PRO A 244 -12.43 14.68 -1.85
CA PRO A 244 -13.13 14.41 -0.60
C PRO A 244 -13.37 12.90 -0.49
N THR A 245 -12.34 12.16 -0.10
CA THR A 245 -12.44 10.84 0.45
C THR A 245 -13.09 11.07 1.79
N THR A 246 -14.32 10.57 1.90
CA THR A 246 -14.97 10.29 3.17
C THR A 246 -14.17 9.23 3.92
N SER A 247 -12.94 9.54 4.31
CA SER A 247 -12.16 8.81 5.30
C SER A 247 -11.99 9.79 6.45
N LYS A 248 -12.89 9.71 7.43
CA LYS A 248 -12.64 10.31 8.74
C LYS A 248 -11.40 9.59 9.27
N ASN A 249 -10.27 10.29 9.40
CA ASN A 249 -9.33 9.94 10.45
C ASN A 249 -10.08 10.22 11.75
N LEU A 250 -10.70 9.18 12.27
CA LEU A 250 -11.15 9.13 13.64
C LEU A 250 -9.94 9.49 14.49
N GLY A 251 -10.03 10.56 15.29
CA GLY A 251 -8.94 10.90 16.21
C GLY A 251 -8.60 9.68 17.06
N TRP A 252 -7.40 9.64 17.64
CA TRP A 252 -6.84 8.54 18.45
C TRP A 252 -7.76 7.96 19.56
N ASN A 253 -8.91 8.59 19.81
CA ASN A 253 -9.93 8.20 20.78
C ASN A 253 -11.23 7.63 20.18
N ILE A 254 -11.38 7.46 18.86
CA ILE A 254 -12.59 6.86 18.28
C ILE A 254 -12.25 5.57 17.55
N LYS A 255 -12.71 4.45 18.10
CA LYS A 255 -12.51 3.10 17.55
C LYS A 255 -13.20 2.97 16.18
N PRO A 256 -12.55 2.38 15.16
CA PRO A 256 -13.19 2.14 13.86
C PRO A 256 -14.43 1.25 14.00
N ARG A 257 -15.47 1.54 13.22
CA ARG A 257 -16.68 0.71 13.15
C ARG A 257 -16.44 -0.41 12.16
N VAL A 258 -16.64 -1.65 12.61
CA VAL A 258 -16.43 -2.85 11.79
C VAL A 258 -17.75 -3.60 11.65
N ALA A 259 -18.08 -4.01 10.44
CA ALA A 259 -19.16 -4.97 10.17
C ALA A 259 -18.58 -6.32 9.76
N VAL A 260 -19.11 -7.39 10.32
CA VAL A 260 -18.87 -8.77 9.88
C VAL A 260 -20.13 -9.26 9.17
N CYS A 261 -20.02 -9.41 7.86
CA CYS A 261 -21.04 -9.95 6.96
C CYS A 261 -20.80 -11.45 6.74
N MET A 262 -21.57 -12.28 7.42
CA MET A 262 -21.58 -13.73 7.22
C MET A 262 -22.62 -14.13 6.19
N SER A 263 -22.24 -14.98 5.23
CA SER A 263 -23.16 -15.45 4.19
C SER A 263 -22.85 -16.87 3.75
N GLY A 264 -23.88 -17.69 3.58
CA GLY A 264 -23.79 -19.06 3.05
C GLY A 264 -24.62 -20.07 3.84
N ILE A 265 -24.60 -21.33 3.40
CA ILE A 265 -25.30 -22.41 4.11
C ILE A 265 -24.67 -22.66 5.48
N TYR A 266 -25.50 -22.72 6.51
CA TYR A 266 -25.04 -23.15 7.83
C TYR A 266 -24.70 -24.64 7.79
N ARG A 267 -23.52 -25.04 8.25
CA ARG A 267 -23.02 -26.41 8.04
C ARG A 267 -22.32 -26.95 9.28
N CYS A 268 -22.63 -28.20 9.65
CA CYS A 268 -21.89 -29.02 10.62
C CYS A 268 -21.64 -28.35 11.98
N GLY A 269 -22.65 -27.65 12.51
CA GLY A 269 -22.64 -27.09 13.86
C GLY A 269 -21.95 -25.72 13.98
N ASN A 270 -21.55 -25.38 15.20
CA ASN A 270 -21.22 -24.00 15.59
C ASN A 270 -19.72 -23.67 15.53
N LEU A 271 -18.85 -24.67 15.35
CA LEU A 271 -17.40 -24.54 15.49
C LEU A 271 -16.80 -23.40 14.63
N ALA A 272 -17.25 -23.29 13.38
CA ALA A 272 -16.79 -22.23 12.49
C ALA A 272 -17.23 -20.84 12.97
N VAL A 273 -18.50 -20.69 13.34
CA VAL A 273 -19.07 -19.41 13.81
C VAL A 273 -18.48 -18.99 15.15
N GLU A 274 -18.24 -19.93 16.07
CA GLU A 274 -17.51 -19.71 17.32
C GLU A 274 -16.07 -19.22 17.05
N SER A 275 -15.39 -19.79 16.05
CA SER A 275 -14.04 -19.34 15.67
C SER A 275 -14.04 -17.94 15.07
N ILE A 276 -15.08 -17.58 14.30
CA ILE A 276 -15.26 -16.23 13.76
C ILE A 276 -15.52 -15.25 14.91
N PHE A 277 -16.30 -15.66 15.91
CA PHE A 277 -16.56 -14.86 17.09
C PHE A 277 -15.27 -14.53 17.85
N GLU A 278 -14.51 -15.56 18.25
CA GLU A 278 -13.31 -15.38 19.07
C GLU A 278 -12.17 -14.69 18.33
N ASN A 279 -12.07 -14.87 17.01
CA ASN A 279 -10.94 -14.33 16.24
C ASN A 279 -11.24 -13.01 15.51
N ILE A 280 -12.50 -12.69 15.25
CA ILE A 280 -12.87 -11.52 14.43
C ILE A 280 -13.85 -10.61 15.17
N ILE A 281 -15.03 -11.13 15.54
CA ILE A 281 -16.12 -10.31 16.07
C ILE A 281 -15.73 -9.68 17.40
N LYS A 282 -15.24 -10.50 18.34
CA LYS A 282 -14.90 -10.07 19.70
C LYS A 282 -13.67 -9.14 19.75
N PRO A 283 -12.54 -9.40 19.07
CA PRO A 283 -11.40 -8.48 19.05
C PRO A 283 -11.73 -7.11 18.43
N LEU A 284 -12.62 -7.08 17.44
CA LEU A 284 -12.96 -5.85 16.71
C LEU A 284 -14.22 -5.15 17.25
N GLU A 285 -14.92 -5.76 18.21
CA GLU A 285 -16.26 -5.32 18.66
C GLU A 285 -17.19 -5.05 17.47
N ALA A 286 -17.19 -5.96 16.50
CA ALA A 286 -17.89 -5.79 15.24
C ALA A 286 -19.39 -6.03 15.37
N ASP A 287 -20.18 -5.27 14.61
CA ASP A 287 -21.58 -5.59 14.35
C ASP A 287 -21.66 -6.78 13.40
N VAL A 288 -22.66 -7.66 13.61
CA VAL A 288 -22.74 -8.94 12.90
C VAL A 288 -24.01 -9.02 12.07
N PHE A 289 -23.84 -9.24 10.78
CA PHE A 289 -24.92 -9.39 9.81
C PHE A 289 -24.84 -10.78 9.21
N PHE A 290 -25.95 -11.53 9.25
CA PHE A 290 -25.94 -12.91 8.80
C PHE A 290 -27.05 -13.18 7.78
N HIS A 291 -26.64 -13.63 6.60
CA HIS A 291 -27.52 -14.22 5.61
C HIS A 291 -27.29 -15.73 5.53
N SER A 292 -28.37 -16.49 5.54
CA SER A 292 -28.33 -17.93 5.28
C SER A 292 -29.61 -18.40 4.61
N TRP A 293 -29.70 -19.71 4.41
CA TRP A 293 -30.88 -20.36 3.85
C TRP A 293 -31.77 -20.87 4.99
N THR A 294 -33.04 -21.12 4.71
CA THR A 294 -33.96 -21.83 5.62
C THR A 294 -33.56 -23.28 5.85
N GLU A 295 -32.58 -23.78 5.09
CA GLU A 295 -31.99 -25.10 5.24
C GLU A 295 -30.54 -25.00 5.71
N MET A 296 -30.14 -25.94 6.57
CA MET A 296 -28.76 -26.17 6.95
C MET A 296 -28.30 -27.54 6.48
N GLN A 297 -26.99 -27.71 6.41
CA GLN A 297 -26.35 -28.94 5.98
C GLN A 297 -25.73 -29.67 7.17
N ASP A 298 -26.35 -30.77 7.58
CA ASP A 298 -25.84 -31.65 8.62
C ASP A 298 -24.66 -32.48 8.11
N TRP A 299 -24.77 -32.94 6.85
CA TRP A 299 -23.75 -33.73 6.17
C TRP A 299 -23.44 -33.16 4.78
N PRO A 300 -22.17 -32.83 4.48
CA PRO A 300 -21.81 -32.16 3.23
C PRO A 300 -21.75 -33.05 1.99
N GLY A 301 -21.87 -34.37 2.13
CA GLY A 301 -21.47 -35.32 1.09
C GLY A 301 -19.95 -35.54 1.07
N LEU A 302 -19.46 -36.34 0.11
CA LEU A 302 -18.02 -36.56 -0.03
C LEU A 302 -17.45 -35.42 -0.87
N GLY A 303 -16.74 -34.49 -0.23
CA GLY A 303 -16.06 -33.41 -0.94
C GLY A 303 -14.88 -33.90 -1.80
N GLY A 304 -14.23 -32.95 -2.50
CA GLY A 304 -12.96 -33.19 -3.19
C GLY A 304 -13.07 -33.75 -4.62
N ALA A 305 -12.20 -33.26 -5.50
CA ALA A 305 -11.97 -33.86 -6.81
C ALA A 305 -10.85 -34.90 -6.68
N GLY A 306 -11.10 -36.14 -7.12
CA GLY A 306 -10.07 -37.20 -7.15
C GLY A 306 -9.85 -37.92 -5.82
N ASP A 307 -8.60 -38.06 -5.40
CA ASP A 307 -8.18 -39.02 -4.36
C ASP A 307 -8.13 -38.43 -2.94
N GLU A 308 -8.58 -37.18 -2.77
CA GLU A 308 -8.55 -36.45 -1.49
C GLU A 308 -9.86 -36.51 -0.69
N TRP A 309 -10.87 -37.26 -1.14
CA TRP A 309 -12.20 -37.23 -0.53
C TRP A 309 -12.19 -37.60 0.96
N VAL A 310 -11.33 -38.53 1.37
CA VAL A 310 -11.22 -38.97 2.77
C VAL A 310 -10.69 -37.85 3.66
N ILE A 311 -9.58 -37.20 3.26
CA ILE A 311 -8.96 -36.16 4.08
C ILE A 311 -9.79 -34.87 4.11
N ARG A 312 -10.56 -34.59 3.06
CA ARG A 312 -11.40 -33.38 2.96
C ARG A 312 -12.73 -33.50 3.70
N THR A 313 -13.24 -34.72 3.86
CA THR A 313 -14.52 -34.99 4.54
C THR A 313 -14.31 -35.43 5.98
N PHE A 314 -13.25 -36.22 6.23
CA PHE A 314 -12.92 -36.76 7.55
C PHE A 314 -11.64 -36.11 8.10
N ASN A 315 -10.60 -36.89 8.39
CA ASN A 315 -9.33 -36.39 8.91
C ASN A 315 -8.15 -37.30 8.50
N LYS A 316 -6.93 -36.94 8.92
CA LYS A 316 -5.71 -37.70 8.63
C LYS A 316 -5.72 -39.11 9.23
N GLU A 317 -6.39 -39.30 10.36
CA GLU A 317 -6.52 -40.60 11.02
C GLU A 317 -7.33 -41.56 10.16
N ILE A 318 -8.49 -41.14 9.66
CA ILE A 318 -9.31 -41.95 8.75
C ILE A 318 -8.57 -42.21 7.43
N LEU A 319 -7.86 -41.22 6.89
CA LEU A 319 -7.03 -41.40 5.69
C LEU A 319 -5.96 -42.50 5.88
N SER A 320 -5.37 -42.60 7.07
CA SER A 320 -4.35 -43.62 7.37
C SER A 320 -4.91 -45.05 7.39
N LYS A 321 -6.21 -45.18 7.65
CA LYS A 321 -6.95 -46.46 7.66
C LYS A 321 -7.52 -46.82 6.27
N CYS A 322 -7.51 -45.88 5.32
CA CYS A 322 -8.13 -46.07 4.01
C CYS A 322 -7.33 -47.04 3.12
N PRO A 323 -7.91 -48.18 2.69
CA PRO A 323 -7.23 -49.13 1.82
C PRO A 323 -6.87 -48.51 0.47
N PRO A 324 -5.68 -48.79 -0.11
CA PRO A 324 -5.29 -48.26 -1.42
C PRO A 324 -6.29 -48.56 -2.54
N THR A 325 -7.02 -49.67 -2.45
CA THR A 325 -8.01 -50.13 -3.44
C THR A 325 -9.26 -49.25 -3.53
N ILE A 326 -9.54 -48.43 -2.51
CA ILE A 326 -10.69 -47.51 -2.46
C ILE A 326 -10.28 -46.08 -2.11
N ARG A 327 -8.98 -45.79 -2.13
CA ARG A 327 -8.47 -44.44 -1.81
C ARG A 327 -8.96 -43.41 -2.82
N SER A 328 -9.06 -43.81 -4.08
CA SER A 328 -9.63 -42.95 -5.12
C SER A 328 -11.15 -42.85 -5.00
N LYS A 329 -11.73 -41.64 -5.11
CA LYS A 329 -13.19 -41.46 -5.10
C LYS A 329 -13.87 -42.26 -6.22
N LYS A 330 -13.22 -42.39 -7.38
CA LYS A 330 -13.71 -43.20 -8.51
C LYS A 330 -13.72 -44.69 -8.18
N GLN A 331 -12.66 -45.20 -7.55
CA GLN A 331 -12.59 -46.59 -7.15
C GLN A 331 -13.60 -46.91 -6.05
N PHE A 332 -13.75 -46.00 -5.08
CA PHE A 332 -14.77 -46.13 -4.03
C PHE A 332 -16.18 -46.22 -4.63
N LYS A 333 -16.54 -45.30 -5.54
CA LYS A 333 -17.82 -45.37 -6.28
C LYS A 333 -18.01 -46.67 -7.05
N SER A 334 -16.95 -47.19 -7.67
CA SER A 334 -17.03 -48.42 -8.46
C SER A 334 -17.16 -49.68 -7.62
N LYS A 335 -16.51 -49.73 -6.45
CA LYS A 335 -16.48 -50.91 -5.59
C LYS A 335 -17.63 -50.92 -4.58
N PHE A 336 -18.03 -49.75 -4.10
CA PHE A 336 -19.07 -49.58 -3.09
C PHE A 336 -20.12 -48.57 -3.57
N PRO A 337 -20.81 -48.84 -4.69
CA PRO A 337 -21.70 -47.87 -5.32
C PRO A 337 -22.83 -47.40 -4.40
N LYS A 338 -23.39 -48.29 -3.58
CA LYS A 338 -24.52 -47.94 -2.71
C LYS A 338 -24.08 -47.17 -1.47
N SER A 339 -22.98 -47.59 -0.85
CA SER A 339 -22.37 -46.85 0.25
C SER A 339 -21.90 -45.48 -0.22
N PHE A 340 -21.32 -45.41 -1.43
CA PHE A 340 -20.93 -44.16 -2.07
C PHE A 340 -22.13 -43.24 -2.26
N GLU A 341 -23.25 -43.72 -2.80
CA GLU A 341 -24.45 -42.91 -3.00
C GLU A 341 -24.96 -42.31 -1.68
N LYS A 342 -25.02 -43.12 -0.61
CA LYS A 342 -25.42 -42.65 0.72
C LYS A 342 -24.46 -41.61 1.29
N LEU A 343 -23.16 -41.83 1.15
CA LEU A 343 -22.14 -40.95 1.71
C LEU A 343 -21.91 -39.68 0.88
N ASP A 344 -22.08 -39.73 -0.44
CA ASP A 344 -21.89 -38.57 -1.34
C ASP A 344 -23.12 -37.65 -1.39
N THR A 345 -24.27 -38.14 -0.93
CA THR A 345 -25.51 -37.35 -0.86
C THR A 345 -25.51 -36.46 0.37
N ALA A 346 -25.67 -35.15 0.18
CA ALA A 346 -25.83 -34.20 1.28
C ALA A 346 -27.08 -34.49 2.12
N SER A 347 -26.98 -34.33 3.44
CA SER A 347 -28.14 -34.33 4.33
C SER A 347 -28.46 -32.89 4.75
N LEU A 348 -29.71 -32.51 4.56
CA LEU A 348 -30.24 -31.18 4.85
C LEU A 348 -31.31 -31.27 5.94
N SER A 349 -31.37 -30.26 6.79
CA SER A 349 -32.45 -30.07 7.76
C SER A 349 -32.86 -28.60 7.83
N GLU A 350 -34.01 -28.33 8.45
CA GLU A 350 -34.48 -26.97 8.68
C GLU A 350 -33.47 -26.19 9.55
N PHE A 351 -33.10 -25.00 9.10
CA PHE A 351 -32.29 -24.06 9.86
C PHE A 351 -33.19 -23.05 10.57
N LYS A 352 -32.92 -22.86 11.86
CA LYS A 352 -33.60 -21.85 12.69
C LYS A 352 -32.58 -21.05 13.45
N VAL A 353 -32.90 -19.79 13.70
CA VAL A 353 -32.00 -18.80 14.33
C VAL A 353 -31.56 -19.25 15.72
N GLU A 354 -32.37 -20.05 16.42
CA GLU A 354 -32.06 -20.60 17.75
C GLU A 354 -30.88 -21.59 17.73
N LYS A 355 -30.47 -22.08 16.56
CA LYS A 355 -29.26 -22.91 16.40
C LYS A 355 -27.96 -22.09 16.46
N LEU A 356 -28.04 -20.76 16.31
CA LEU A 356 -26.88 -19.88 16.40
C LEU A 356 -26.33 -19.82 17.83
N PRO A 357 -25.01 -19.62 18.01
CA PRO A 357 -24.42 -19.53 19.34
C PRO A 357 -24.99 -18.33 20.12
N PRO A 358 -25.54 -18.53 21.34
CA PRO A 358 -26.21 -17.47 22.11
C PRO A 358 -25.27 -16.35 22.57
N GLU A 359 -23.98 -16.60 22.65
CA GLU A 359 -22.94 -15.62 23.00
C GLU A 359 -22.69 -14.59 21.90
N ILE A 360 -23.14 -14.85 20.67
CA ILE A 360 -22.94 -13.94 19.54
C ILE A 360 -24.17 -13.07 19.37
N LYS A 361 -24.00 -11.77 19.56
CA LYS A 361 -25.05 -10.79 19.29
C LYS A 361 -25.10 -10.49 17.79
N PHE A 362 -26.11 -11.04 17.11
CA PHE A 362 -26.41 -10.71 15.73
C PHE A 362 -27.18 -9.39 15.65
N THR A 363 -26.68 -8.45 14.84
CA THR A 363 -27.33 -7.17 14.58
C THR A 363 -28.54 -7.36 13.67
N LYS A 364 -28.41 -8.18 12.63
CA LYS A 364 -29.53 -8.68 11.80
C LYS A 364 -29.24 -10.09 11.29
N VAL A 365 -30.31 -10.88 11.16
CA VAL A 365 -30.31 -12.21 10.53
C VAL A 365 -31.38 -12.24 9.45
N LEU A 366 -31.04 -12.74 8.27
CA LEU A 366 -31.96 -12.96 7.15
C LEU A 366 -31.84 -14.42 6.70
N LEU A 367 -32.98 -15.11 6.66
CA LEU A 367 -33.09 -16.47 6.14
C LEU A 367 -33.96 -16.46 4.90
N ASP A 368 -33.40 -16.88 3.76
CA ASP A 368 -34.13 -17.01 2.50
C ASP A 368 -34.42 -18.47 2.18
N ASN A 369 -35.54 -18.72 1.51
CA ASN A 369 -35.84 -20.05 0.98
C ASN A 369 -35.21 -20.22 -0.41
N ASP A 370 -34.18 -21.05 -0.47
CA ASP A 370 -33.40 -21.32 -1.68
C ASP A 370 -34.25 -21.79 -2.89
N ALA A 371 -35.36 -22.49 -2.64
CA ALA A 371 -36.23 -23.01 -3.70
C ALA A 371 -37.10 -21.94 -4.36
N THR A 372 -37.32 -20.79 -3.69
CA THR A 372 -38.35 -19.81 -4.09
C THR A 372 -37.80 -18.39 -4.22
N VAL A 373 -36.71 -18.05 -3.54
CA VAL A 373 -36.21 -16.66 -3.47
C VAL A 373 -35.98 -16.04 -4.85
N PHE A 374 -35.46 -16.78 -5.82
CA PHE A 374 -35.17 -16.22 -7.13
C PHE A 374 -36.44 -16.00 -7.94
N SER A 375 -37.35 -16.98 -7.97
CA SER A 375 -38.61 -16.87 -8.72
C SER A 375 -39.55 -15.81 -8.13
N GLU A 376 -39.61 -15.68 -6.81
CA GLU A 376 -40.38 -14.63 -6.12
C GLU A 376 -39.86 -13.22 -6.43
N ASN A 377 -38.57 -13.09 -6.75
CA ASN A 377 -37.95 -11.84 -7.18
C ASN A 377 -37.91 -11.69 -8.72
N GLY A 378 -38.60 -12.55 -9.47
CA GLY A 378 -38.66 -12.48 -10.94
C GLY A 378 -37.36 -12.83 -11.66
N ILE A 379 -36.48 -13.59 -10.99
CA ILE A 379 -35.16 -13.98 -11.50
C ILE A 379 -35.21 -15.43 -11.98
N ASP A 380 -34.92 -15.65 -13.27
CA ASP A 380 -34.68 -17.00 -13.79
C ASP A 380 -33.24 -17.44 -13.47
N ILE A 381 -33.11 -18.27 -12.44
CA ILE A 381 -31.80 -18.75 -11.97
C ILE A 381 -31.02 -19.56 -13.02
N ASN A 382 -31.71 -20.08 -14.06
CA ASN A 382 -31.06 -20.81 -15.15
C ASN A 382 -30.12 -19.93 -15.98
N ASN A 383 -30.32 -18.60 -15.97
CA ASN A 383 -29.41 -17.66 -16.62
C ASN A 383 -28.08 -17.50 -15.86
N PHE A 384 -28.00 -18.00 -14.62
CA PHE A 384 -26.87 -17.78 -13.69
C PHE A 384 -26.11 -19.07 -13.37
N LEU A 385 -26.24 -20.09 -14.21
CA LEU A 385 -25.59 -21.38 -13.98
C LEU A 385 -24.08 -21.34 -14.30
N SER A 386 -23.31 -22.07 -13.50
CA SER A 386 -21.93 -22.44 -13.80
C SER A 386 -21.79 -23.94 -13.64
N LEU A 387 -21.36 -24.64 -14.71
CA LEU A 387 -21.35 -26.11 -14.76
C LEU A 387 -22.72 -26.71 -14.38
N ASP A 388 -23.79 -26.14 -14.95
CA ASP A 388 -25.19 -26.55 -14.72
C ASP A 388 -25.64 -26.49 -13.25
N SER A 389 -24.94 -25.68 -12.43
CA SER A 389 -25.25 -25.51 -11.00
C SER A 389 -25.48 -24.02 -10.64
N PRO A 390 -26.52 -23.71 -9.84
CA PRO A 390 -26.80 -22.35 -9.37
C PRO A 390 -25.98 -21.95 -8.13
N ASN A 391 -25.09 -22.83 -7.62
CA ASN A 391 -24.40 -22.61 -6.34
C ASN A 391 -23.56 -21.34 -6.29
N GLN A 392 -22.99 -20.92 -7.42
CA GLN A 392 -22.20 -19.68 -7.48
C GLN A 392 -23.09 -18.44 -7.45
N ALA A 393 -24.25 -18.48 -8.11
CA ALA A 393 -25.25 -17.42 -8.03
C ALA A 393 -25.74 -17.25 -6.59
N LYS A 394 -26.09 -18.36 -5.92
CA LYS A 394 -26.46 -18.40 -4.49
C LYS A 394 -25.40 -17.79 -3.58
N MET A 395 -24.13 -18.10 -3.83
CA MET A 395 -23.02 -17.54 -3.07
C MET A 395 -22.92 -16.02 -3.23
N ILE A 396 -22.97 -15.51 -4.47
CA ILE A 396 -22.85 -14.07 -4.76
C ILE A 396 -24.07 -13.31 -4.23
N TYR A 397 -25.27 -13.87 -4.39
CA TYR A 397 -26.51 -13.37 -3.79
C TYR A 397 -26.41 -13.25 -2.26
N GLY A 398 -25.94 -14.31 -1.58
CA GLY A 398 -25.82 -14.28 -0.12
C GLY A 398 -24.79 -13.25 0.37
N ILE A 399 -23.67 -13.09 -0.34
CA ILE A 399 -22.70 -12.02 -0.07
C ILE A 399 -23.40 -10.67 -0.18
N TYR A 400 -24.11 -10.42 -1.28
CA TYR A 400 -24.85 -9.18 -1.51
C TYR A 400 -25.84 -8.90 -0.38
N LYS A 401 -26.67 -9.88 0.00
CA LYS A 401 -27.68 -9.73 1.06
C LYS A 401 -27.08 -9.43 2.43
N ALA A 402 -26.02 -10.13 2.84
CA ALA A 402 -25.37 -9.82 4.11
C ALA A 402 -24.82 -8.38 4.17
N HIS A 403 -24.32 -7.86 3.03
CA HIS A 403 -23.83 -6.48 2.94
C HIS A 403 -24.97 -5.45 2.85
N GLU A 404 -26.10 -5.78 2.22
CA GLU A 404 -27.30 -4.94 2.26
C GLU A 404 -27.77 -4.72 3.70
N LEU A 405 -27.82 -5.77 4.53
CA LEU A 405 -28.21 -5.66 5.95
C LEU A 405 -27.32 -4.66 6.71
N ALA A 406 -26.01 -4.68 6.45
CA ALA A 406 -25.05 -3.75 7.03
C ALA A 406 -25.33 -2.31 6.57
N VAL A 407 -25.53 -2.09 5.26
CA VAL A 407 -25.84 -0.77 4.69
C VAL A 407 -27.19 -0.23 5.18
N GLU A 408 -28.19 -1.07 5.37
CA GLU A 408 -29.45 -0.66 5.99
C GLU A 408 -29.26 -0.21 7.44
N HIS A 409 -28.45 -0.94 8.20
CA HIS A 409 -28.16 -0.59 9.59
C HIS A 409 -27.41 0.74 9.70
N GLU A 410 -26.44 1.00 8.80
CA GLU A 410 -25.79 2.30 8.64
C GLU A 410 -26.80 3.43 8.44
N LYS A 411 -27.74 3.25 7.50
CA LYS A 411 -28.80 4.22 7.18
C LYS A 411 -29.72 4.47 8.38
N GLN A 412 -30.13 3.40 9.06
CA GLN A 412 -31.04 3.46 10.21
C GLN A 412 -30.42 4.19 11.41
N ASN A 413 -29.09 4.14 11.56
CA ASN A 413 -28.39 4.66 12.74
C ASN A 413 -27.50 5.88 12.45
N GLY A 414 -27.53 6.39 11.21
CA GLY A 414 -26.83 7.63 10.84
C GLY A 414 -25.30 7.53 10.90
N PHE A 415 -24.72 6.35 10.66
CA PHE A 415 -23.27 6.15 10.61
C PHE A 415 -22.83 5.36 9.37
N ARG A 416 -21.52 5.22 9.19
CA ARG A 416 -20.93 4.30 8.20
C ARG A 416 -19.87 3.44 8.88
N TYR A 417 -19.77 2.19 8.46
CA TYR A 417 -18.66 1.31 8.79
C TYR A 417 -17.38 1.82 8.13
N ASP A 418 -16.26 1.65 8.80
CA ASP A 418 -14.94 1.95 8.25
C ASP A 418 -14.42 0.73 7.49
N TYR A 419 -14.67 -0.46 8.04
CA TYR A 419 -14.27 -1.75 7.50
C TYR A 419 -15.43 -2.72 7.43
N ILE A 420 -15.45 -3.54 6.38
CA ILE A 420 -16.41 -4.64 6.24
C ILE A 420 -15.62 -5.92 5.98
N ILE A 421 -15.99 -6.97 6.71
CA ILE A 421 -15.38 -8.29 6.67
C ILE A 421 -16.43 -9.27 6.16
N ARG A 422 -16.11 -10.04 5.13
CA ARG A 422 -16.94 -11.15 4.65
C ARG A 422 -16.41 -12.46 5.20
N CYS A 423 -17.30 -13.27 5.76
CA CYS A 423 -16.99 -14.63 6.18
C CYS A 423 -18.05 -15.61 5.67
N ARG A 424 -17.63 -16.84 5.40
CA ARG A 424 -18.57 -17.96 5.25
C ARG A 424 -18.81 -18.58 6.63
N PRO A 425 -20.04 -18.98 6.97
CA PRO A 425 -20.34 -19.56 8.28
C PRO A 425 -19.78 -20.97 8.46
N ASP A 426 -19.25 -21.60 7.40
CA ASP A 426 -18.66 -22.94 7.40
C ASP A 426 -17.12 -22.92 7.29
N VAL A 427 -16.47 -21.78 7.57
CA VAL A 427 -15.00 -21.61 7.53
C VAL A 427 -14.45 -21.41 8.94
N PHE A 428 -13.58 -22.30 9.41
CA PHE A 428 -12.86 -22.09 10.68
C PHE A 428 -11.72 -21.10 10.49
N LEU A 429 -11.59 -20.11 11.38
CA LEU A 429 -10.49 -19.13 11.38
C LEU A 429 -9.53 -19.41 12.54
N LYS A 430 -8.23 -19.54 12.25
CA LYS A 430 -7.23 -19.98 13.25
C LYS A 430 -6.63 -18.87 14.10
N ASN A 431 -6.60 -17.65 13.58
CA ASN A 431 -5.90 -16.54 14.22
C ASN A 431 -6.71 -15.25 14.15
N LYS A 432 -6.41 -14.34 15.09
CA LYS A 432 -7.13 -13.10 15.31
C LYS A 432 -6.86 -12.08 14.20
N LEU A 433 -7.90 -11.33 13.83
CA LEU A 433 -7.77 -10.09 13.07
C LEU A 433 -7.73 -8.91 14.04
N THR A 434 -6.79 -8.00 13.84
CA THR A 434 -6.54 -6.83 14.70
C THR A 434 -6.80 -5.54 13.93
N PHE A 435 -6.95 -4.42 14.64
CA PHE A 435 -7.08 -3.10 14.00
C PHE A 435 -5.83 -2.73 13.20
N ASP A 436 -4.62 -3.05 13.67
CA ASP A 436 -3.38 -2.81 12.93
C ASP A 436 -3.44 -3.38 11.50
N LEU A 437 -3.97 -4.60 11.33
CA LEU A 437 -4.13 -5.24 10.02
C LEU A 437 -5.18 -4.56 9.14
N LEU A 438 -6.19 -3.93 9.74
CA LEU A 438 -7.19 -3.13 9.02
C LEU A 438 -6.62 -1.77 8.61
N GLU A 439 -5.82 -1.15 9.48
CA GLU A 439 -5.19 0.15 9.25
C GLU A 439 -4.12 0.10 8.15
N ASP A 440 -3.47 -1.05 7.95
CA ASP A 440 -2.49 -1.29 6.88
C ASP A 440 -3.12 -1.35 5.46
N LEU A 441 -4.45 -1.45 5.35
CA LEU A 441 -5.13 -1.56 4.05
C LEU A 441 -5.19 -0.23 3.32
N LYS A 442 -4.82 -0.25 2.04
CA LYS A 442 -5.06 0.87 1.13
C LYS A 442 -6.52 0.90 0.68
N SER A 443 -6.92 2.06 0.15
CA SER A 443 -8.28 2.35 -0.33
C SER A 443 -8.83 1.42 -1.43
N HIS A 444 -7.99 0.60 -2.07
CA HIS A 444 -8.34 -0.35 -3.13
C HIS A 444 -7.94 -1.79 -2.77
N ASP A 445 -7.37 -2.01 -1.60
CA ASP A 445 -6.93 -3.33 -1.16
C ASP A 445 -8.15 -4.14 -0.70
N VAL A 446 -8.17 -5.42 -1.08
CA VAL A 446 -9.05 -6.43 -0.50
C VAL A 446 -8.17 -7.55 0.02
N ALA A 447 -8.07 -7.66 1.34
CA ALA A 447 -7.24 -8.66 1.98
C ALA A 447 -7.93 -10.01 1.98
N MET A 448 -7.31 -10.98 1.33
CA MET A 448 -7.84 -12.33 1.17
C MET A 448 -6.71 -13.33 0.91
N GLU A 449 -7.04 -14.60 0.93
CA GLU A 449 -6.11 -15.61 0.43
C GLU A 449 -6.12 -15.59 -1.09
N PHE A 450 -4.94 -15.55 -1.70
CA PHE A 450 -4.75 -15.56 -3.14
C PHE A 450 -3.56 -16.46 -3.46
N SER A 451 -3.78 -17.51 -4.26
CA SER A 451 -2.71 -18.42 -4.71
C SER A 451 -2.53 -18.35 -6.22
N LYS A 452 -1.35 -18.74 -6.70
CA LYS A 452 -1.04 -18.76 -8.14
C LYS A 452 -1.94 -19.74 -8.90
N GLU A 453 -2.36 -20.80 -8.24
CA GLU A 453 -3.10 -21.93 -8.82
C GLU A 453 -4.61 -21.67 -8.87
N TRP A 454 -5.15 -20.94 -7.90
CA TRP A 454 -6.60 -20.80 -7.71
C TRP A 454 -7.10 -19.37 -7.72
N GLY A 455 -6.23 -18.37 -7.72
CA GLY A 455 -6.62 -16.96 -7.70
C GLY A 455 -7.28 -16.54 -6.37
N PRO A 456 -8.08 -15.47 -6.38
CA PRO A 456 -8.70 -14.90 -5.18
C PRO A 456 -9.73 -15.87 -4.59
N GLN A 457 -9.65 -16.10 -3.29
CA GLN A 457 -10.59 -16.98 -2.60
C GLN A 457 -11.84 -16.21 -2.17
N ASP A 458 -13.02 -16.82 -2.37
CA ASP A 458 -14.28 -16.21 -1.96
C ASP A 458 -14.51 -16.31 -0.45
N GLN A 459 -13.90 -17.29 0.23
CA GLN A 459 -14.31 -17.82 1.53
C GLN A 459 -14.15 -16.88 2.73
N PHE A 460 -13.18 -15.98 2.67
CA PHE A 460 -12.93 -14.98 3.70
C PHE A 460 -12.17 -13.83 3.06
N TRP A 461 -12.65 -12.61 3.29
CA TRP A 461 -11.94 -11.40 2.88
C TRP A 461 -12.37 -10.21 3.72
N TYR A 462 -11.54 -9.18 3.78
CA TYR A 462 -11.87 -7.92 4.43
C TYR A 462 -11.27 -6.75 3.68
N ALA A 463 -11.95 -5.61 3.76
CA ALA A 463 -11.49 -4.38 3.14
C ALA A 463 -12.06 -3.15 3.86
N GLN A 464 -11.58 -1.98 3.47
CA GLN A 464 -12.31 -0.74 3.72
C GLN A 464 -13.71 -0.83 3.11
N ARG A 465 -14.66 -0.06 3.67
CA ARG A 465 -16.07 -0.11 3.27
C ARG A 465 -16.30 -0.04 1.75
N ALA A 466 -15.62 0.87 1.04
CA ALA A 466 -15.89 1.07 -0.38
C ALA A 466 -15.50 -0.16 -1.24
N PRO A 467 -14.26 -0.68 -1.20
CA PRO A 467 -13.92 -1.94 -1.88
C PRO A 467 -14.80 -3.13 -1.48
N ALA A 468 -15.16 -3.26 -0.19
CA ALA A 468 -16.02 -4.34 0.27
C ALA A 468 -17.42 -4.29 -0.35
N LEU A 469 -18.01 -3.10 -0.46
CA LEU A 469 -19.31 -2.93 -1.13
C LEU A 469 -19.20 -3.14 -2.64
N THR A 470 -18.09 -2.73 -3.26
CA THR A 470 -17.81 -3.05 -4.66
C THR A 470 -17.76 -4.56 -4.88
N MET A 471 -17.06 -5.32 -4.02
CA MET A 471 -17.05 -6.78 -4.07
C MET A 471 -18.46 -7.37 -3.96
N ALA A 472 -19.29 -6.87 -3.04
CA ALA A 472 -20.66 -7.35 -2.86
C ALA A 472 -21.61 -6.98 -4.02
N SER A 473 -21.33 -5.88 -4.73
CA SER A 473 -22.15 -5.42 -5.86
C SER A 473 -22.05 -6.27 -7.13
N LEU A 474 -21.19 -7.30 -7.14
CA LEU A 474 -21.12 -8.27 -8.23
C LEU A 474 -22.50 -8.89 -8.52
N TRP A 475 -23.33 -9.15 -7.50
CA TRP A 475 -24.69 -9.65 -7.72
C TRP A 475 -25.53 -8.69 -8.57
N SER A 476 -25.51 -7.40 -8.24
CA SER A 476 -26.25 -6.38 -8.98
C SER A 476 -25.79 -6.31 -10.44
N ALA A 477 -24.48 -6.37 -10.67
CA ALA A 477 -23.92 -6.40 -12.02
C ALA A 477 -24.34 -7.66 -12.80
N SER A 478 -24.38 -8.83 -12.14
CA SER A 478 -24.90 -10.07 -12.73
C SER A 478 -26.38 -9.95 -13.09
N LEU A 479 -27.20 -9.30 -12.25
CA LEU A 479 -28.61 -9.04 -12.55
C LEU A 479 -28.76 -8.13 -13.78
N ASP A 480 -27.98 -7.05 -13.84
CA ASP A 480 -28.01 -6.10 -14.96
C ASP A 480 -27.63 -6.76 -16.30
N SER A 481 -26.71 -7.72 -16.27
CA SER A 481 -26.31 -8.49 -17.46
C SER A 481 -27.22 -9.70 -17.75
N ASN A 482 -28.13 -10.04 -16.83
CA ASN A 482 -28.92 -11.28 -16.83
C ASN A 482 -28.04 -12.54 -17.05
N SER A 483 -26.90 -12.60 -16.35
CA SER A 483 -25.97 -13.73 -16.42
C SER A 483 -25.12 -13.83 -15.15
N LEU A 484 -24.57 -15.01 -14.84
CA LEU A 484 -23.69 -15.17 -13.67
C LEU A 484 -22.51 -14.21 -13.72
N SER A 485 -21.83 -14.13 -14.87
CA SER A 485 -20.75 -13.19 -15.11
C SER A 485 -21.29 -11.92 -15.77
N PRO A 486 -20.96 -10.73 -15.27
CA PRO A 486 -21.34 -9.47 -15.91
C PRO A 486 -20.57 -9.20 -17.22
N PHE A 487 -19.59 -10.04 -17.54
CA PHE A 487 -18.77 -9.92 -18.76
C PHE A 487 -19.42 -10.68 -19.92
N PRO A 488 -19.98 -9.99 -20.95
CA PRO A 488 -20.82 -10.62 -21.97
C PRO A 488 -20.10 -11.69 -22.80
N LEU A 489 -18.78 -11.59 -22.94
CA LEU A 489 -17.97 -12.55 -23.69
C LEU A 489 -17.76 -13.87 -22.95
N ILE A 490 -17.96 -13.91 -21.63
CA ILE A 490 -17.72 -15.09 -20.79
C ILE A 490 -18.83 -15.19 -19.71
N PRO A 491 -20.09 -15.49 -20.10
CA PRO A 491 -21.26 -15.38 -19.22
C PRO A 491 -21.29 -16.42 -18.08
N SER A 492 -20.60 -17.56 -18.22
CA SER A 492 -20.59 -18.66 -17.25
C SER A 492 -19.22 -18.85 -16.57
N MET A 493 -18.56 -17.75 -16.21
CA MET A 493 -17.26 -17.77 -15.55
C MET A 493 -17.33 -18.44 -14.17
N ARG A 494 -16.33 -19.26 -13.83
CA ARG A 494 -16.23 -19.90 -12.50
C ARG A 494 -15.85 -18.89 -11.41
N ALA A 495 -16.29 -19.14 -10.18
CA ALA A 495 -16.20 -18.23 -9.03
C ALA A 495 -14.85 -17.52 -8.87
N HIS A 496 -13.72 -18.24 -8.85
CA HIS A 496 -12.41 -17.61 -8.65
C HIS A 496 -12.01 -16.66 -9.79
N ASN A 497 -12.28 -17.07 -11.03
CA ASN A 497 -12.02 -16.22 -12.20
C ASN A 497 -12.99 -15.05 -12.26
N LEU A 498 -14.26 -15.29 -11.88
CA LEU A 498 -15.29 -14.26 -11.85
C LEU A 498 -14.96 -13.17 -10.83
N ILE A 499 -14.54 -13.56 -9.62
CA ILE A 499 -14.07 -12.64 -8.60
C ILE A 499 -12.83 -11.89 -9.08
N LEU A 500 -11.84 -12.58 -9.67
CA LEU A 500 -10.65 -11.92 -10.21
C LEU A 500 -10.98 -10.91 -11.32
N GLY A 501 -11.86 -11.28 -12.26
CA GLY A 501 -12.32 -10.42 -13.32
C GLY A 501 -13.04 -9.20 -12.77
N TRP A 502 -13.95 -9.40 -11.81
CA TRP A 502 -14.68 -8.33 -11.13
C TRP A 502 -13.75 -7.37 -10.40
N MET A 503 -12.78 -7.89 -9.65
CA MET A 503 -11.75 -7.08 -8.98
C MET A 503 -10.94 -6.27 -10.00
N THR A 504 -10.54 -6.89 -11.11
CA THR A 504 -9.75 -6.24 -12.16
C THR A 504 -10.51 -5.08 -12.81
N ASP A 505 -11.78 -5.32 -13.18
CA ASP A 505 -12.66 -4.32 -13.81
C ASP A 505 -12.93 -3.12 -12.89
N ASN A 506 -12.98 -3.36 -11.58
CA ASN A 506 -13.22 -2.34 -10.56
C ASN A 506 -11.93 -1.78 -9.93
N HIS A 507 -10.76 -2.08 -10.49
CA HIS A 507 -9.46 -1.63 -9.99
C HIS A 507 -9.20 -1.98 -8.50
N LEU A 508 -9.71 -3.13 -8.05
CA LEU A 508 -9.45 -3.68 -6.73
C LEU A 508 -8.19 -4.55 -6.75
N GLN A 509 -7.40 -4.47 -5.69
CA GLN A 509 -6.14 -5.19 -5.57
C GLN A 509 -6.27 -6.28 -4.50
N PRO A 510 -6.11 -7.58 -4.85
CA PRO A 510 -5.98 -8.61 -3.83
C PRO A 510 -4.64 -8.43 -3.10
N VAL A 511 -4.69 -8.42 -1.78
CA VAL A 511 -3.51 -8.44 -0.90
C VAL A 511 -3.58 -9.64 0.04
N ASN A 512 -2.42 -10.20 0.39
CA ASN A 512 -2.38 -11.39 1.22
C ASN A 512 -2.86 -11.09 2.65
N THR A 513 -3.79 -11.90 3.12
CA THR A 513 -4.21 -11.91 4.53
C THR A 513 -3.33 -12.83 5.38
N PRO A 514 -2.97 -12.44 6.62
CA PRO A 514 -2.35 -13.35 7.58
C PRO A 514 -3.37 -14.30 8.25
N ILE A 515 -4.69 -14.13 8.00
CA ILE A 515 -5.74 -14.98 8.57
C ILE A 515 -5.74 -16.34 7.89
N LYS A 516 -5.50 -17.40 8.67
CA LYS A 516 -5.49 -18.78 8.19
C LYS A 516 -6.87 -19.41 8.38
N ARG A 517 -7.37 -20.07 7.34
CA ARG A 517 -8.64 -20.82 7.34
C ARG A 517 -8.44 -22.33 7.41
N ASP A 518 -9.45 -23.05 7.89
CA ASP A 518 -9.53 -24.51 7.86
C ASP A 518 -10.95 -24.99 7.56
N MET A 519 -11.19 -25.44 6.32
CA MET A 519 -12.48 -26.03 5.95
C MET A 519 -12.62 -27.46 6.45
N ASN A 520 -11.50 -28.19 6.54
CA ASN A 520 -11.53 -29.62 6.87
C ASN A 520 -11.89 -29.82 8.35
N LEU A 521 -11.47 -28.90 9.22
CA LEU A 521 -11.81 -28.93 10.63
C LEU A 521 -13.32 -28.77 10.89
N VAL A 522 -14.04 -28.04 10.03
CA VAL A 522 -15.49 -27.89 10.12
C VAL A 522 -16.19 -29.17 9.65
N ASN A 523 -15.76 -29.71 8.51
CA ASN A 523 -16.29 -30.98 8.00
C ASN A 523 -16.02 -32.13 8.98
N SER A 524 -14.93 -32.08 9.74
CA SER A 524 -14.63 -33.07 10.77
C SER A 524 -15.54 -32.99 12.00
N GLN A 525 -16.58 -32.16 12.01
CA GLN A 525 -17.69 -32.20 12.98
C GLN A 525 -18.92 -32.93 12.42
N ALA A 526 -18.97 -33.17 11.11
CA ALA A 526 -20.09 -33.84 10.47
C ALA A 526 -20.15 -35.31 10.92
N THR A 527 -21.36 -35.80 11.19
CA THR A 527 -21.61 -37.23 11.38
C THR A 527 -22.07 -37.82 10.05
N PRO A 528 -21.41 -38.86 9.52
CA PRO A 528 -21.85 -39.49 8.29
C PRO A 528 -23.24 -40.11 8.46
N PRO A 529 -24.09 -40.10 7.41
CA PRO A 529 -25.38 -40.78 7.44
C PRO A 529 -25.20 -42.27 7.68
N ASP A 530 -26.21 -42.95 8.20
CA ASP A 530 -26.14 -44.41 8.32
C ASP A 530 -26.16 -45.06 6.93
N PHE A 531 -25.05 -45.70 6.58
CA PHE A 531 -24.85 -46.42 5.32
C PHE A 531 -24.70 -47.94 5.56
N SER A 532 -25.04 -48.44 6.75
CA SER A 532 -24.78 -49.84 7.13
C SER A 532 -25.48 -50.86 6.23
N ALA A 533 -26.75 -50.63 5.88
CA ALA A 533 -27.49 -51.50 4.97
C ALA A 533 -26.88 -51.50 3.56
N ALA A 534 -26.52 -50.31 3.05
CA ALA A 534 -25.88 -50.16 1.74
C ALA A 534 -24.51 -50.86 1.69
N LEU A 535 -23.74 -50.78 2.78
CA LEU A 535 -22.44 -51.43 2.91
C LEU A 535 -22.55 -52.96 2.88
N ILE A 536 -23.52 -53.53 3.59
CA ILE A 536 -23.77 -54.98 3.56
C ILE A 536 -24.09 -55.40 2.13
N GLU A 537 -24.93 -54.64 1.44
CA GLU A 537 -25.33 -54.94 0.07
C GLU A 537 -24.13 -54.88 -0.90
N ASP A 538 -23.28 -53.85 -0.80
CA ASP A 538 -22.04 -53.76 -1.59
C ASP A 538 -21.12 -54.96 -1.31
N PHE A 539 -20.96 -55.38 -0.04
CA PHE A 539 -20.15 -56.55 0.33
C PHE A 539 -20.72 -57.88 -0.16
N THR A 540 -22.03 -57.98 -0.38
CA THR A 540 -22.62 -59.19 -0.99
C THR A 540 -22.47 -59.23 -2.51
N ASN A 541 -22.20 -58.09 -3.14
CA ASN A 541 -22.21 -57.90 -4.59
C ASN A 541 -20.85 -57.37 -5.10
N GLU A 542 -20.75 -56.08 -5.40
CA GLU A 542 -19.63 -55.44 -6.11
C GLU A 542 -18.29 -55.53 -5.36
N ALA A 543 -18.33 -55.53 -4.02
CA ALA A 543 -17.18 -55.61 -3.13
C ALA A 543 -17.04 -56.97 -2.42
N LYS A 544 -17.60 -58.05 -2.98
CA LYS A 544 -17.51 -59.39 -2.38
C LYS A 544 -16.06 -59.83 -2.11
N ASP A 545 -15.13 -59.47 -2.99
CA ASP A 545 -13.69 -59.72 -2.83
C ASP A 545 -13.07 -59.02 -1.61
N LEU A 546 -13.70 -57.93 -1.13
CA LEU A 546 -13.22 -57.14 0.00
C LEU A 546 -13.97 -57.45 1.31
N SER A 547 -15.00 -58.30 1.28
CA SER A 547 -15.86 -58.62 2.44
C SER A 547 -15.11 -59.28 3.62
N GLN A 548 -13.98 -59.93 3.36
CA GLN A 548 -13.11 -60.57 4.37
C GLN A 548 -11.82 -59.78 4.64
N SER A 549 -11.64 -58.62 3.99
CA SER A 549 -10.45 -57.79 4.17
C SER A 549 -10.53 -57.03 5.50
N GLN A 550 -9.73 -57.42 6.49
CA GLN A 550 -9.71 -56.76 7.80
C GLN A 550 -9.47 -55.25 7.67
N ALA A 551 -8.53 -54.82 6.83
CA ALA A 551 -8.27 -53.40 6.58
C ALA A 551 -9.49 -52.64 6.04
N THR A 552 -10.30 -53.29 5.19
CA THR A 552 -11.52 -52.70 4.65
C THR A 552 -12.61 -52.62 5.72
N LEU A 553 -12.79 -53.68 6.52
CA LEU A 553 -13.74 -53.71 7.63
C LEU A 553 -13.40 -52.66 8.69
N ASP A 554 -12.13 -52.54 9.07
CA ASP A 554 -11.63 -51.55 10.03
C ASP A 554 -11.86 -50.12 9.52
N PHE A 555 -11.64 -49.87 8.23
CA PHE A 555 -11.92 -48.58 7.61
C PHE A 555 -13.39 -48.20 7.72
N PHE A 556 -14.31 -49.08 7.33
CA PHE A 556 -15.74 -48.79 7.42
C PHE A 556 -16.26 -48.74 8.86
N ALA A 557 -15.67 -49.50 9.78
CA ALA A 557 -15.94 -49.34 11.21
C ALA A 557 -15.54 -47.94 11.69
N ALA A 558 -14.35 -47.47 11.28
CA ALA A 558 -13.89 -46.12 11.60
C ALA A 558 -14.78 -45.03 10.98
N LEU A 559 -15.23 -45.20 9.73
CA LEU A 559 -16.20 -44.29 9.10
C LEU A 559 -17.53 -44.25 9.87
N LYS A 560 -18.09 -45.42 10.22
CA LYS A 560 -19.36 -45.50 10.97
C LYS A 560 -19.28 -44.89 12.36
N GLY A 561 -18.11 -44.98 13.01
CA GLY A 561 -17.85 -44.41 14.33
C GLY A 561 -17.41 -42.94 14.31
N PHE A 562 -17.21 -42.34 13.14
CA PHE A 562 -16.73 -40.97 13.03
C PHE A 562 -17.74 -39.99 13.64
N ASN A 563 -17.31 -39.26 14.68
CA ASN A 563 -18.12 -38.30 15.45
C ASN A 563 -19.44 -38.84 16.02
N LYS A 564 -19.60 -40.16 16.17
CA LYS A 564 -20.67 -40.70 17.01
C LYS A 564 -20.18 -40.67 18.46
N LYS A 565 -20.85 -39.87 19.29
CA LYS A 565 -20.61 -39.82 20.74
C LYS A 565 -21.18 -41.05 21.43
#